data_AF-A0AAT9QHB6-F1
#
_entry.id   AF-A0AAT9QHB6-F1
#
_cell.length_a   1.000
_cell.length_b   1.000
_cell.length_c   1.000
_cell.angle_alpha   90.00
_cell.angle_beta   90.00
_cell.angle_gamma   90.00
#
_symmetry.space_group_name_H-M   'P 1'
#
loop_
_entity.id
_entity.type
_entity.pdbx_description
1 polymer ?
#
loop_
_entity_poly.entity_id
_entity_poly.type
_entity_poly.pdbx_seq_one_letter_code
_entity_poly.pdbx_strand_id
1 'polypeptide(L)'
;MAEAEVAFGDPSVYIERYLTDIRHIEIQVISDGRTVLHLGERDCTAQRRNQKLIEESPSPVLDAELRQGLADAAVALCKEVGYKNAGTVEFVFDNIERTYYFIEMNTRIQVEHPVSEMVSGIDLIKLQLQIAGGMLLNLTQDDIVITGHAIECRINAEDPENNFAPGPGKITNFRAPGGFGIRMDTHIETGYTIPPYYDSMIGKLICWGKDRDEAIARTRRALDELVIDGIITTAPFHKKILETEKFVSGDFNTAFVAQFLETELSGEPRTAPNLNWRIPRTVTGAADCSPGSTRQPRRAAQLSRLGCLWEPELRCTHYESSPSKVSLTLSMTWITTSYRPIDRYHDF
;
A
#
# COMPACT_ATOMS: atom_id res chain seq x y z
N MET A 1 5.86 -8.31 22.59
CA MET A 1 7.03 -9.01 23.17
C MET A 1 6.91 -10.52 22.99
N ALA A 2 5.86 -11.19 23.49
CA ALA A 2 5.67 -12.63 23.28
C ALA A 2 5.59 -13.04 21.79
N GLU A 3 4.93 -12.26 20.94
CA GLU A 3 4.87 -12.52 19.49
C GLU A 3 6.24 -12.41 18.81
N ALA A 4 7.10 -11.49 19.25
CA ALA A 4 8.44 -11.28 18.67
C ALA A 4 9.38 -12.47 18.98
N GLU A 5 9.35 -12.95 20.23
CA GLU A 5 10.11 -14.13 20.63
C GLU A 5 9.65 -15.39 19.88
N VAL A 6 8.33 -15.56 19.71
CA VAL A 6 7.76 -16.72 19.00
C VAL A 6 8.06 -16.68 17.50
N ALA A 7 7.98 -15.52 16.86
CA ALA A 7 8.15 -15.38 15.41
C ALA A 7 9.62 -15.27 14.98
N PHE A 8 10.47 -14.60 15.77
CA PHE A 8 11.83 -14.21 15.39
C PHE A 8 12.92 -14.72 16.33
N GLY A 9 12.57 -15.29 17.49
CA GLY A 9 13.55 -15.76 18.47
C GLY A 9 14.26 -14.65 19.27
N ASP A 10 13.82 -13.39 19.13
CA ASP A 10 14.36 -12.23 19.84
C ASP A 10 13.20 -11.36 20.39
N PRO A 11 13.10 -11.14 21.72
CA PRO A 11 12.04 -10.33 22.31
C PRO A 11 12.27 -8.82 22.24
N SER A 12 13.41 -8.37 21.67
CA SER A 12 13.78 -6.96 21.60
C SER A 12 12.73 -6.13 20.88
N VAL A 13 12.33 -5.03 21.49
CA VAL A 13 11.39 -4.06 20.91
C VAL A 13 11.92 -2.66 21.11
N TYR A 14 11.58 -1.77 20.18
CA TYR A 14 11.83 -0.35 20.28
C TYR A 14 10.53 0.41 19.95
N ILE A 15 10.50 1.71 20.23
CA ILE A 15 9.31 2.55 20.05
C ILE A 15 9.65 3.64 19.04
N GLU A 16 8.76 3.82 18.07
CA GLU A 16 8.86 4.87 17.06
C GLU A 16 7.72 5.89 17.22
N ARG A 17 7.93 7.08 16.68
CA ARG A 17 6.85 8.07 16.53
C ARG A 17 5.85 7.52 15.52
N TYR A 18 4.58 7.41 15.94
CA TYR A 18 3.50 7.04 15.03
C TYR A 18 3.07 8.23 14.18
N LEU A 19 2.98 8.01 12.87
CA LEU A 19 2.53 8.99 11.88
C LEU A 19 1.22 8.49 11.25
N THR A 20 0.28 9.40 11.00
CA THR A 20 -1.11 9.04 10.63
C THR A 20 -1.37 9.03 9.13
N ASP A 21 -0.74 9.93 8.39
CA ASP A 21 -0.96 10.08 6.95
C ASP A 21 0.35 9.88 6.21
N ILE A 22 0.67 8.60 5.99
CA ILE A 22 1.98 8.19 5.49
C ILE A 22 1.93 7.44 4.17
N ARG A 23 3.04 7.58 3.45
CA ARG A 23 3.41 6.74 2.34
C ARG A 23 4.62 5.91 2.67
N HIS A 24 4.67 4.74 2.04
CA HIS A 24 5.83 3.86 2.09
C HIS A 24 6.63 4.08 0.80
N ILE A 25 7.76 4.77 0.92
CA ILE A 25 8.64 5.13 -0.19
C ILE A 25 9.97 4.44 0.01
N GLU A 26 10.53 3.87 -1.04
CA GLU A 26 11.79 3.14 -0.92
C GLU A 26 12.72 3.42 -2.10
N ILE A 27 14.02 3.41 -1.84
CA ILE A 27 15.05 3.69 -2.85
C ILE A 27 15.80 2.41 -3.18
N GLN A 28 15.78 2.03 -4.46
CA GLN A 28 16.61 0.94 -4.96
C GLN A 28 18.07 1.39 -5.01
N VAL A 29 18.95 0.60 -4.40
CA VAL A 29 20.40 0.82 -4.48
C VAL A 29 21.10 -0.40 -5.10
N ILE A 30 22.19 -0.15 -5.80
CA ILE A 30 23.12 -1.19 -6.30
C ILE A 30 24.55 -0.72 -6.04
N SER A 31 25.40 -1.62 -5.51
CA SER A 31 26.78 -1.29 -5.20
C SER A 31 27.74 -2.45 -5.45
N ASP A 32 28.91 -2.17 -6.02
CA ASP A 32 30.01 -3.15 -6.10
C ASP A 32 30.98 -3.09 -4.90
N GLY A 33 30.70 -2.22 -3.92
CA GLY A 33 31.53 -1.92 -2.76
C GLY A 33 32.49 -0.73 -2.97
N ARG A 34 32.52 -0.14 -4.16
CA ARG A 34 33.26 1.09 -4.49
C ARG A 34 32.32 2.17 -5.03
N THR A 35 31.50 1.79 -6.00
CA THR A 35 30.49 2.61 -6.63
C THR A 35 29.14 2.24 -6.03
N VAL A 36 28.39 3.25 -5.60
CA VAL A 36 27.01 3.11 -5.08
C VAL A 36 26.11 3.96 -5.97
N LEU A 37 25.12 3.33 -6.59
CA LEU A 37 24.14 3.97 -7.47
C LEU A 37 22.72 3.72 -6.95
N HIS A 38 21.79 4.64 -7.24
CA HIS A 38 20.36 4.43 -7.02
C HIS A 38 19.60 4.30 -8.33
N LEU A 39 18.54 3.50 -8.35
CA LEU A 39 17.65 3.29 -9.51
C LEU A 39 16.27 3.95 -9.30
N GLY A 40 16.30 5.13 -8.69
CA GLY A 40 15.10 5.87 -8.31
C GLY A 40 14.33 5.23 -7.15
N GLU A 41 13.13 5.73 -6.94
CA GLU A 41 12.22 5.30 -5.89
C GLU A 41 11.10 4.38 -6.37
N ARG A 42 10.49 3.69 -5.41
CA ARG A 42 9.19 3.03 -5.55
C ARG A 42 8.23 3.52 -4.48
N ASP A 43 6.97 3.70 -4.88
CA ASP A 43 5.85 3.91 -3.96
C ASP A 43 5.16 2.58 -3.73
N CYS A 44 5.28 2.08 -2.49
CA CYS A 44 4.72 0.81 -2.06
C CYS A 44 3.57 1.02 -1.08
N THR A 45 2.89 2.18 -1.15
CA THR A 45 1.88 2.60 -0.15
C THR A 45 0.60 1.77 -0.19
N ALA A 46 0.24 1.18 -1.34
CA ALA A 46 -0.94 0.36 -1.48
C ALA A 46 -0.72 -1.02 -0.82
N GLN A 47 -1.01 -1.08 0.49
CA GLN A 47 -0.76 -2.24 1.35
C GLN A 47 -2.02 -2.67 2.10
N ARG A 48 -2.09 -3.95 2.46
CA ARG A 48 -3.07 -4.49 3.40
C ARG A 48 -2.34 -5.14 4.57
N ARG A 49 -2.65 -4.74 5.82
CA ARG A 49 -2.00 -5.29 7.03
C ARG A 49 -0.48 -5.36 6.88
N ASN A 50 0.11 -4.26 6.38
CA ASN A 50 1.55 -4.12 6.13
C ASN A 50 2.12 -5.04 5.03
N GLN A 51 1.27 -5.70 4.24
CA GLN A 51 1.67 -6.45 3.05
C GLN A 51 1.44 -5.61 1.80
N LYS A 52 2.50 -5.37 1.02
CA LYS A 52 2.45 -4.65 -0.25
C LYS A 52 1.62 -5.44 -1.28
N LEU A 53 0.75 -4.75 -2.01
CA LEU A 53 -0.16 -5.33 -3.00
C LEU A 53 0.07 -4.78 -4.41
N ILE A 54 0.23 -3.46 -4.49
CA ILE A 54 0.52 -2.71 -5.71
C ILE A 54 1.68 -1.77 -5.41
N GLU A 55 2.68 -1.81 -6.28
CA GLU A 55 3.88 -0.98 -6.21
C GLU A 55 4.04 -0.22 -7.51
N GLU A 56 4.49 1.03 -7.43
CA GLU A 56 4.71 1.85 -8.63
C GLU A 56 6.02 2.62 -8.59
N SER A 57 6.57 2.90 -9.77
CA SER A 57 7.78 3.71 -9.93
C SER A 57 7.67 4.58 -11.18
N PRO A 58 8.05 5.86 -11.12
CA PRO A 58 8.38 6.63 -9.91
C PRO A 58 7.15 6.87 -9.00
N SER A 59 7.34 7.42 -7.81
CA SER A 59 6.24 7.84 -6.93
C SER A 59 5.52 9.07 -7.52
N PRO A 60 4.17 9.11 -7.51
CA PRO A 60 3.41 10.23 -8.06
C PRO A 60 3.43 11.49 -7.18
N VAL A 61 3.86 11.41 -5.92
CA VAL A 61 3.76 12.53 -4.96
C VAL A 61 5.06 13.28 -4.69
N LEU A 62 6.19 12.73 -5.12
CA LEU A 62 7.50 13.30 -4.88
C LEU A 62 7.87 14.27 -6.01
N ASP A 63 8.16 15.50 -5.62
CA ASP A 63 8.84 16.45 -6.49
C ASP A 63 10.33 16.09 -6.65
N ALA A 64 11.04 16.85 -7.49
CA ALA A 64 12.44 16.58 -7.80
C ALA A 64 13.36 16.74 -6.57
N GLU A 65 13.07 17.68 -5.68
CA GLU A 65 13.88 17.96 -4.50
C GLU A 65 13.77 16.83 -3.48
N LEU A 66 12.55 16.41 -3.15
CA LEU A 66 12.32 15.28 -2.25
C LEU A 66 12.90 13.98 -2.78
N ARG A 67 12.75 13.72 -4.08
CA ARG A 67 13.31 12.53 -4.74
C ARG A 67 14.83 12.51 -4.64
N GLN A 68 15.49 13.64 -4.90
CA GLN A 68 16.94 13.74 -4.77
C GLN A 68 17.37 13.56 -3.30
N GLY A 69 16.66 14.17 -2.35
CA GLY A 69 16.97 14.03 -0.92
C GLY A 69 16.87 12.59 -0.41
N LEU A 70 15.85 11.84 -0.83
CA LEU A 70 15.69 10.41 -0.52
C LEU A 70 16.83 9.58 -1.13
N ALA A 71 17.14 9.82 -2.41
CA ALA A 71 18.20 9.13 -3.11
C ALA A 71 19.58 9.38 -2.47
N ASP A 72 19.89 10.64 -2.14
CA ASP A 72 21.14 11.02 -1.49
C ASP A 72 21.28 10.37 -0.12
N ALA A 73 20.19 10.35 0.67
CA ALA A 73 20.19 9.69 1.98
C ALA A 73 20.45 8.18 1.86
N ALA A 74 19.80 7.50 0.91
CA ALA A 74 20.00 6.08 0.67
C ALA A 74 21.43 5.75 0.21
N VAL A 75 21.97 6.55 -0.72
CA VAL A 75 23.35 6.40 -1.21
C VAL A 75 24.37 6.68 -0.10
N ALA A 76 24.14 7.71 0.72
CA ALA A 76 25.01 8.04 1.85
C ALA A 76 25.07 6.91 2.88
N LEU A 77 23.91 6.35 3.26
CA LEU A 77 23.84 5.18 4.15
C LEU A 77 24.65 4.01 3.59
N CYS A 78 24.45 3.68 2.32
CA CYS A 78 25.14 2.57 1.67
C CYS A 78 26.66 2.77 1.58
N LYS A 79 27.12 4.01 1.35
CA LYS A 79 28.55 4.34 1.36
C LYS A 79 29.15 4.17 2.75
N GLU A 80 28.47 4.67 3.78
CA GLU A 80 28.95 4.62 5.17
C GLU A 80 29.15 3.18 5.66
N VAL A 81 28.21 2.29 5.34
CA VAL A 81 28.28 0.88 5.77
C VAL A 81 29.10 -0.01 4.84
N GLY A 82 29.68 0.55 3.76
CA GLY A 82 30.40 -0.22 2.75
C GLY A 82 29.51 -1.26 2.06
N TYR A 83 28.24 -0.92 1.81
CA TYR A 83 27.25 -1.83 1.26
C TYR A 83 27.68 -2.39 -0.10
N LYS A 84 27.33 -3.65 -0.36
CA LYS A 84 27.61 -4.35 -1.62
C LYS A 84 26.39 -5.17 -2.04
N ASN A 85 26.20 -5.29 -3.34
CA ASN A 85 25.07 -5.92 -4.03
C ASN A 85 23.82 -5.02 -4.09
N ALA A 86 22.68 -5.58 -4.46
CA ALA A 86 21.40 -4.86 -4.53
C ALA A 86 20.73 -4.85 -3.15
N GLY A 87 20.23 -3.69 -2.77
CA GLY A 87 19.44 -3.50 -1.56
C GLY A 87 18.40 -2.42 -1.76
N THR A 88 17.57 -2.22 -0.74
CA THR A 88 16.57 -1.16 -0.73
C THR A 88 16.59 -0.46 0.60
N VAL A 89 16.58 0.87 0.58
CA VAL A 89 16.44 1.72 1.77
C VAL A 89 14.99 2.19 1.82
N GLU A 90 14.26 1.81 2.87
CA GLU A 90 12.86 2.13 3.04
C GLU A 90 12.67 3.37 3.93
N PHE A 91 11.69 4.17 3.55
CA PHE A 91 11.31 5.42 4.21
C PHE A 91 9.80 5.48 4.42
N VAL A 92 9.43 6.13 5.51
CA VAL A 92 8.08 6.65 5.71
C VAL A 92 8.06 8.10 5.28
N PHE A 93 7.17 8.46 4.36
CA PHE A 93 6.94 9.84 3.93
C PHE A 93 5.65 10.36 4.54
N ASP A 94 5.73 11.47 5.28
CA ASP A 94 4.58 12.16 5.89
C ASP A 94 3.94 13.10 4.86
N ASN A 95 2.70 12.81 4.46
CA ASN A 95 1.97 13.63 3.50
C ASN A 95 1.69 15.06 4.03
N ILE A 96 1.61 15.25 5.35
CA ILE A 96 1.26 16.51 6.01
C ILE A 96 2.48 17.42 6.11
N GLU A 97 3.54 16.91 6.73
CA GLU A 97 4.78 17.69 6.94
C GLU A 97 5.67 17.71 5.68
N ARG A 98 5.41 16.84 4.70
CA ARG A 98 6.26 16.58 3.51
C ARG A 98 7.70 16.24 3.89
N THR A 99 7.87 15.50 4.97
CA THR A 99 9.15 15.01 5.49
C THR A 99 9.23 13.50 5.33
N TYR A 100 10.45 12.96 5.27
CA TYR A 100 10.68 11.53 5.21
C TYR A 100 11.60 11.05 6.34
N TYR A 101 11.38 9.81 6.77
CA TYR A 101 12.07 9.18 7.87
C TYR A 101 12.52 7.79 7.46
N PHE A 102 13.80 7.47 7.68
CA PHE A 102 14.32 6.11 7.47
C PHE A 102 13.62 5.14 8.43
N ILE A 103 13.28 3.96 7.93
CA ILE A 103 12.72 2.86 8.75
C ILE A 103 13.62 1.63 8.73
N GLU A 104 13.96 1.12 7.56
CA GLU A 104 14.73 -0.10 7.43
C GLU A 104 15.54 -0.14 6.14
N MET A 105 16.50 -1.06 6.09
CA MET A 105 17.21 -1.41 4.87
C MET A 105 17.05 -2.90 4.61
N ASN A 106 16.43 -3.23 3.50
CA ASN A 106 16.40 -4.60 2.99
C ASN A 106 17.70 -4.88 2.25
N THR A 107 18.57 -5.70 2.84
CA THR A 107 19.90 -6.04 2.30
C THR A 107 19.86 -7.15 1.24
N ARG A 108 18.79 -7.18 0.45
CA ARG A 108 18.49 -8.18 -0.58
C ARG A 108 17.64 -7.55 -1.69
N ILE A 109 17.49 -8.28 -2.79
CA ILE A 109 16.49 -7.95 -3.81
C ILE A 109 15.07 -8.03 -3.20
N GLN A 110 14.18 -7.17 -3.67
CA GLN A 110 12.78 -7.14 -3.28
C GLN A 110 11.87 -7.68 -4.39
N VAL A 111 10.63 -8.01 -4.04
CA VAL A 111 9.66 -8.61 -4.97
C VAL A 111 9.38 -7.65 -6.13
N GLU A 112 9.22 -6.38 -5.77
CA GLU A 112 8.88 -5.20 -6.56
C GLU A 112 10.06 -4.58 -7.32
N HIS A 113 11.24 -5.20 -7.35
CA HIS A 113 12.35 -4.71 -8.17
C HIS A 113 12.01 -4.51 -9.67
N PRO A 114 11.10 -5.26 -10.31
CA PRO A 114 10.82 -5.09 -11.73
C PRO A 114 10.30 -3.71 -12.11
N VAL A 115 9.57 -2.99 -11.24
CA VAL A 115 9.12 -1.63 -11.60
C VAL A 115 10.31 -0.70 -11.79
N SER A 116 11.37 -0.84 -10.98
CA SER A 116 12.64 -0.11 -11.15
C SER A 116 13.37 -0.53 -12.42
N GLU A 117 13.40 -1.82 -12.74
CA GLU A 117 14.01 -2.31 -13.99
C GLU A 117 13.26 -1.78 -15.22
N MET A 118 11.93 -1.75 -15.18
CA MET A 118 11.10 -1.32 -16.31
C MET A 118 11.26 0.17 -16.62
N VAL A 119 11.44 1.03 -15.61
CA VAL A 119 11.63 2.48 -15.83
C VAL A 119 13.09 2.86 -16.12
N SER A 120 14.06 2.09 -15.64
CA SER A 120 15.50 2.38 -15.84
C SER A 120 16.13 1.63 -17.02
N GLY A 121 15.54 0.51 -17.45
CA GLY A 121 16.13 -0.40 -18.43
C GLY A 121 17.30 -1.23 -17.88
N ILE A 122 17.53 -1.23 -16.57
CA ILE A 122 18.65 -1.91 -15.92
C ILE A 122 18.18 -3.24 -15.32
N ASP A 123 18.85 -4.33 -15.69
CA ASP A 123 18.64 -5.68 -15.13
C ASP A 123 19.40 -5.83 -13.81
N LEU A 124 18.67 -5.73 -12.70
CA LEU A 124 19.21 -5.80 -11.35
C LEU A 124 19.73 -7.19 -11.03
N ILE A 125 19.03 -8.25 -11.43
CA ILE A 125 19.45 -9.64 -11.16
C ILE A 125 20.79 -9.93 -11.83
N LYS A 126 20.96 -9.51 -13.08
CA LYS A 126 22.24 -9.62 -13.80
C LYS A 126 23.35 -8.84 -13.09
N LEU A 127 23.10 -7.60 -12.67
CA LEU A 127 24.08 -6.82 -11.93
C LEU A 127 24.46 -7.50 -10.61
N GLN A 128 23.50 -8.03 -9.85
CA GLN A 128 23.77 -8.77 -8.62
C GLN A 128 24.73 -9.94 -8.85
N LEU A 129 24.50 -10.73 -9.91
CA LEU A 129 25.35 -11.87 -10.27
C LEU A 129 26.75 -11.40 -10.72
N GLN A 130 26.83 -10.32 -11.48
CA GLN A 130 28.11 -9.74 -11.91
C GLN A 130 28.95 -9.27 -10.72
N ILE A 131 28.33 -8.55 -9.79
CA ILE A 131 28.98 -8.04 -8.57
C ILE A 131 29.40 -9.18 -7.65
N ALA A 132 28.56 -10.22 -7.51
CA ALA A 132 28.90 -11.43 -6.76
C ALA A 132 30.09 -12.17 -7.40
N GLY A 133 30.20 -12.15 -8.73
CA GLY A 133 31.36 -12.63 -9.49
C GLY A 133 32.60 -11.74 -9.42
N GLY A 134 32.56 -10.63 -8.68
CA GLY A 134 33.69 -9.71 -8.51
C GLY A 134 33.84 -8.67 -9.62
N MET A 135 32.87 -8.54 -10.52
CA MET A 135 32.87 -7.46 -11.51
C MET A 135 32.50 -6.12 -10.84
N LEU A 136 33.09 -5.05 -11.36
CA LEU A 136 32.75 -3.68 -10.96
C LEU A 136 31.58 -3.16 -11.79
N LEU A 137 30.82 -2.21 -11.24
CA LEU A 137 29.81 -1.47 -11.97
C LEU A 137 30.49 -0.59 -13.01
N ASN A 138 30.14 -0.81 -14.28
CA ASN A 138 30.54 0.04 -15.40
C ASN A 138 29.41 1.02 -15.76
N LEU A 139 28.83 1.65 -14.73
CA LEU A 139 27.74 2.61 -14.82
C LEU A 139 28.03 3.75 -13.84
N THR A 140 27.58 4.94 -14.20
CA THR A 140 27.54 6.13 -13.35
C THR A 140 26.08 6.49 -13.04
N GLN A 141 25.85 7.40 -12.10
CA GLN A 141 24.49 7.82 -11.77
C GLN A 141 23.79 8.51 -12.96
N ASP A 142 24.57 9.21 -13.80
CA ASP A 142 24.08 9.90 -14.99
C ASP A 142 23.63 8.93 -16.10
N ASP A 143 24.11 7.68 -16.09
CA ASP A 143 23.68 6.64 -17.03
C ASP A 143 22.29 6.08 -16.69
N ILE A 144 21.79 6.33 -15.47
CA ILE A 144 20.51 5.82 -14.98
C ILE A 144 19.41 6.83 -15.28
N VAL A 145 18.78 6.67 -16.44
CA VAL A 145 17.67 7.52 -16.87
C VAL A 145 16.34 6.84 -16.55
N ILE A 146 15.55 7.45 -15.68
CA ILE A 146 14.19 7.00 -15.35
C ILE A 146 13.22 7.51 -16.43
N THR A 147 12.55 6.59 -17.12
CA THR A 147 11.60 6.90 -18.19
C THR A 147 10.27 6.21 -18.01
N GLY A 148 9.19 6.96 -18.26
CA GLY A 148 7.83 6.47 -18.12
C GLY A 148 7.44 6.18 -16.68
N HIS A 149 6.52 5.23 -16.53
CA HIS A 149 5.95 4.82 -15.25
C HIS A 149 5.66 3.32 -15.30
N ALA A 150 5.96 2.60 -14.23
CA ALA A 150 5.67 1.18 -14.10
C ALA A 150 4.84 0.90 -12.86
N ILE A 151 3.92 -0.07 -12.99
CA ILE A 151 3.06 -0.57 -11.91
C ILE A 151 3.22 -2.09 -11.85
N GLU A 152 3.43 -2.63 -10.66
CA GLU A 152 3.38 -4.05 -10.36
C GLU A 152 2.12 -4.38 -9.55
N CYS A 153 1.48 -5.51 -9.88
CA CYS A 153 0.41 -6.10 -9.09
C CYS A 153 0.81 -7.52 -8.68
N ARG A 154 0.77 -7.81 -7.38
CA ARG A 154 1.03 -9.17 -6.85
C ARG A 154 -0.18 -10.07 -7.04
N ILE A 155 -0.09 -11.00 -7.99
CA ILE A 155 -1.16 -11.96 -8.24
C ILE A 155 -1.02 -13.11 -7.24
N ASN A 156 -1.97 -13.20 -6.31
CA ASN A 156 -2.00 -14.20 -5.26
C ASN A 156 -3.22 -15.10 -5.43
N ALA A 157 -3.08 -16.37 -5.05
CA ALA A 157 -4.16 -17.33 -4.89
C ALA A 157 -4.87 -17.11 -3.55
N GLU A 158 -5.57 -15.98 -3.44
CA GLU A 158 -6.34 -15.55 -2.27
C GLU A 158 -7.71 -15.10 -2.72
N ASP A 159 -8.69 -15.16 -1.81
CA ASP A 159 -10.05 -14.69 -2.02
C ASP A 159 -10.30 -13.35 -1.30
N PRO A 160 -10.23 -12.19 -1.99
CA PRO A 160 -10.45 -10.88 -1.39
C PRO A 160 -11.84 -10.71 -0.75
N GLU A 161 -12.87 -11.43 -1.23
CA GLU A 161 -14.23 -11.36 -0.69
C GLU A 161 -14.36 -12.17 0.61
N ASN A 162 -13.48 -13.14 0.81
CA ASN A 162 -13.36 -13.93 2.03
C ASN A 162 -12.11 -13.58 2.84
N ASN A 163 -11.90 -12.28 3.09
CA ASN A 163 -10.80 -11.75 3.89
C ASN A 163 -9.40 -12.26 3.44
N PHE A 164 -9.23 -12.43 2.12
CA PHE A 164 -8.00 -12.90 1.47
C PHE A 164 -7.54 -14.26 2.02
N ALA A 165 -8.49 -15.17 2.28
CA ALA A 165 -8.17 -16.54 2.63
C ALA A 165 -7.35 -17.18 1.48
N PRO A 166 -6.21 -17.84 1.77
CA PRO A 166 -5.47 -18.57 0.74
C PRO A 166 -6.33 -19.67 0.12
N GLY A 167 -6.30 -19.75 -1.21
CA GLY A 167 -7.06 -20.70 -2.02
C GLY A 167 -6.14 -21.65 -2.79
N PRO A 168 -5.44 -22.58 -2.12
CA PRO A 168 -4.63 -23.59 -2.81
C PRO A 168 -5.53 -24.46 -3.69
N GLY A 169 -5.01 -24.88 -4.83
CA GLY A 169 -5.81 -25.61 -5.81
C GLY A 169 -5.09 -25.85 -7.12
N LYS A 170 -5.75 -26.59 -8.02
CA LYS A 170 -5.21 -26.91 -9.34
C LYS A 170 -5.62 -25.84 -10.34
N ILE A 171 -4.65 -25.25 -11.01
CA ILE A 171 -4.86 -24.35 -12.14
C ILE A 171 -5.31 -25.19 -13.32
N THR A 172 -6.54 -24.99 -13.78
CA THR A 172 -7.11 -25.76 -14.90
C THR A 172 -6.80 -25.14 -16.24
N ASN A 173 -6.56 -23.83 -16.27
CA ASN A 173 -6.19 -23.07 -17.45
C ASN A 173 -5.44 -21.80 -17.03
N PHE A 174 -4.34 -21.51 -17.71
CA PHE A 174 -3.54 -20.30 -17.51
C PHE A 174 -3.21 -19.65 -18.84
N ARG A 175 -3.50 -18.36 -18.96
CA ARG A 175 -3.05 -17.51 -20.06
C ARG A 175 -2.54 -16.18 -19.51
N ALA A 176 -1.24 -15.97 -19.63
CA ALA A 176 -0.62 -14.69 -19.31
C ALA A 176 -1.05 -13.59 -20.29
N PRO A 177 -1.24 -12.34 -19.81
CA PRO A 177 -1.40 -11.19 -20.70
C PRO A 177 -0.07 -10.90 -21.41
N GLY A 178 -0.14 -10.28 -22.58
CA GLY A 178 1.03 -9.85 -23.35
C GLY A 178 0.87 -8.44 -23.91
N GLY A 179 1.71 -8.10 -24.88
CA GLY A 179 1.70 -6.80 -25.54
C GLY A 179 2.83 -5.88 -25.08
N PHE A 180 2.92 -4.72 -25.73
CA PHE A 180 3.97 -3.74 -25.43
C PHE A 180 3.85 -3.19 -24.01
N GLY A 181 4.98 -3.17 -23.28
CA GLY A 181 5.05 -2.69 -21.91
C GLY A 181 4.48 -3.65 -20.87
N ILE A 182 4.23 -4.92 -21.21
CA ILE A 182 3.68 -5.93 -20.29
C ILE A 182 4.74 -6.99 -20.00
N ARG A 183 4.99 -7.22 -18.72
CA ARG A 183 5.89 -8.26 -18.20
C ARG A 183 5.11 -9.09 -17.18
N MET A 184 5.28 -10.41 -17.27
CA MET A 184 4.71 -11.36 -16.32
C MET A 184 5.83 -12.23 -15.77
N ASP A 185 6.09 -12.11 -14.47
CA ASP A 185 7.02 -12.99 -13.77
C ASP A 185 6.18 -14.04 -13.02
N THR A 186 6.27 -15.31 -13.41
CA THR A 186 5.46 -16.38 -12.80
C THR A 186 6.15 -17.74 -12.90
N HIS A 187 5.80 -18.64 -11.99
CA HIS A 187 6.24 -20.03 -11.98
C HIS A 187 5.11 -21.01 -12.35
N ILE A 188 3.89 -20.52 -12.59
CA ILE A 188 2.72 -21.38 -12.83
C ILE A 188 2.55 -21.72 -14.30
N GLU A 189 1.90 -22.85 -14.54
CA GLU A 189 1.46 -23.29 -15.85
C GLU A 189 0.11 -24.02 -15.76
N THR A 190 -0.54 -24.25 -16.90
CA THR A 190 -1.78 -25.03 -16.93
C THR A 190 -1.54 -26.43 -16.39
N GLY A 191 -2.28 -26.82 -15.35
CA GLY A 191 -2.13 -28.10 -14.67
C GLY A 191 -1.32 -28.05 -13.37
N TYR A 192 -0.65 -26.93 -13.07
CA TYR A 192 0.07 -26.73 -11.80
C TYR A 192 -0.90 -26.74 -10.61
N THR A 193 -0.47 -27.34 -9.49
CA THR A 193 -1.23 -27.36 -8.23
C THR A 193 -0.53 -26.52 -7.20
N ILE A 194 -1.19 -25.48 -6.72
CA ILE A 194 -0.70 -24.59 -5.68
C ILE A 194 -0.75 -25.33 -4.34
N PRO A 195 0.40 -25.54 -3.68
CA PRO A 195 0.44 -26.18 -2.38
C PRO A 195 -0.05 -25.23 -1.26
N PRO A 196 -0.58 -25.76 -0.15
CA PRO A 196 -1.04 -24.95 0.99
C PRO A 196 0.10 -24.48 1.92
N TYR A 197 1.36 -24.84 1.63
CA TYR A 197 2.48 -24.71 2.57
C TYR A 197 3.35 -23.47 2.35
N TYR A 198 3.20 -22.78 1.21
CA TYR A 198 4.03 -21.64 0.84
C TYR A 198 3.18 -20.37 0.71
N ASP A 199 3.84 -19.27 0.38
CA ASP A 199 3.19 -18.01 0.03
C ASP A 199 2.17 -18.22 -1.12
N SER A 200 1.08 -17.47 -1.07
CA SER A 200 -0.03 -17.54 -2.03
C SER A 200 0.31 -16.88 -3.37
N MET A 201 1.43 -16.17 -3.49
CA MET A 201 1.84 -15.45 -4.69
C MET A 201 2.16 -16.41 -5.84
N ILE A 202 1.39 -16.28 -6.91
CA ILE A 202 1.50 -17.09 -8.13
C ILE A 202 2.15 -16.34 -9.28
N GLY A 203 2.20 -15.02 -9.20
CA GLY A 203 2.96 -14.22 -10.17
C GLY A 203 2.91 -12.73 -9.89
N LYS A 204 3.66 -12.00 -10.70
CA LYS A 204 3.73 -10.54 -10.67
C LYS A 204 3.39 -10.02 -12.05
N LEU A 205 2.41 -9.15 -12.12
CA LEU A 205 2.02 -8.51 -13.36
C LEU A 205 2.58 -7.09 -13.37
N ILE A 206 3.51 -6.82 -14.26
CA ILE A 206 4.23 -5.55 -14.34
C ILE A 206 3.91 -4.86 -15.66
N CYS A 207 3.45 -3.62 -15.57
CA CYS A 207 2.99 -2.85 -16.69
C CYS A 207 3.68 -1.49 -16.72
N TRP A 208 4.32 -1.17 -17.83
CA TRP A 208 4.97 0.11 -18.09
C TRP A 208 4.18 0.94 -19.09
N GLY A 209 4.12 2.26 -18.90
CA GLY A 209 3.57 3.25 -19.81
C GLY A 209 4.48 4.47 -19.92
N LYS A 210 4.26 5.32 -20.93
CA LYS A 210 5.05 6.57 -21.09
C LYS A 210 4.81 7.57 -19.96
N ASP A 211 3.67 7.43 -19.27
CA ASP A 211 3.21 8.18 -18.14
C ASP A 211 2.36 7.27 -17.24
N ARG A 212 2.00 7.76 -16.05
CA ARG A 212 1.25 7.01 -15.05
C ARG A 212 -0.14 6.60 -15.54
N ASP A 213 -0.85 7.48 -16.25
CA ASP A 213 -2.18 7.20 -16.79
C ASP A 213 -2.15 6.04 -17.79
N GLU A 214 -1.15 6.02 -18.68
CA GLU A 214 -0.94 4.92 -19.60
C GLU A 214 -0.56 3.63 -18.88
N ALA A 215 0.29 3.69 -17.84
CA ALA A 215 0.63 2.53 -17.02
C ALA A 215 -0.61 1.94 -16.33
N ILE A 216 -1.46 2.78 -15.74
CA ILE A 216 -2.74 2.36 -15.13
C ILE A 216 -3.65 1.71 -16.18
N ALA A 217 -3.84 2.35 -17.33
CA ALA A 217 -4.69 1.83 -18.40
C ALA A 217 -4.20 0.47 -18.92
N ARG A 218 -2.88 0.33 -19.13
CA ARG A 218 -2.25 -0.93 -19.55
C ARG A 218 -2.40 -2.02 -18.49
N THR A 219 -2.25 -1.68 -17.22
CA THR A 219 -2.43 -2.61 -16.08
C THR A 219 -3.85 -3.13 -16.01
N ARG A 220 -4.85 -2.24 -16.12
CA ARG A 220 -6.28 -2.63 -16.13
C ARG A 220 -6.60 -3.59 -17.29
N ARG A 221 -6.12 -3.27 -18.50
CA ARG A 221 -6.27 -4.16 -19.66
C ARG A 221 -5.51 -5.49 -19.48
N ALA A 222 -4.34 -5.46 -18.84
CA ALA A 222 -3.57 -6.68 -18.57
C ALA A 222 -4.30 -7.62 -17.62
N LEU A 223 -4.92 -7.07 -16.58
CA LEU A 223 -5.74 -7.81 -15.62
C LEU A 223 -6.99 -8.40 -16.28
N ASP A 224 -7.57 -7.72 -17.28
CA ASP A 224 -8.71 -8.25 -18.05
C ASP A 224 -8.33 -9.42 -18.99
N GLU A 225 -7.10 -9.41 -19.49
CA GLU A 225 -6.59 -10.48 -20.37
C GLU A 225 -5.99 -11.67 -19.61
N LEU A 226 -5.66 -11.50 -18.33
CA LEU A 226 -5.11 -12.54 -17.48
C LEU A 226 -6.19 -13.58 -17.18
N VAL A 227 -5.98 -14.81 -17.66
CA VAL A 227 -6.88 -15.95 -17.37
C VAL A 227 -6.17 -16.91 -16.43
N ILE A 228 -6.77 -17.13 -15.26
CA ILE A 228 -6.36 -18.14 -14.29
C ILE A 228 -7.63 -18.83 -13.80
N ASP A 229 -7.88 -20.04 -14.28
CA ASP A 229 -9.06 -20.83 -13.91
C ASP A 229 -8.70 -21.92 -12.89
N GLY A 230 -9.69 -22.32 -12.08
CA GLY A 230 -9.58 -23.40 -11.09
C GLY A 230 -9.28 -22.93 -9.66
N ILE A 231 -8.93 -21.65 -9.49
CA ILE A 231 -8.67 -21.00 -8.19
C ILE A 231 -9.21 -19.56 -8.20
N ILE A 232 -9.36 -18.96 -7.02
CA ILE A 232 -9.66 -17.54 -6.85
C ILE A 232 -8.34 -16.77 -6.75
N THR A 233 -8.29 -15.56 -7.32
CA THR A 233 -7.08 -14.73 -7.29
C THR A 233 -7.37 -13.28 -6.92
N THR A 234 -6.32 -12.55 -6.55
CA THR A 234 -6.37 -11.10 -6.28
C THR A 234 -6.47 -10.23 -7.54
N ALA A 235 -6.37 -10.77 -8.74
CA ALA A 235 -6.35 -10.00 -9.98
C ALA A 235 -7.59 -9.08 -10.17
N PRO A 236 -8.84 -9.54 -9.95
CA PRO A 236 -10.00 -8.66 -10.04
C PRO A 236 -10.00 -7.54 -8.99
N PHE A 237 -9.44 -7.81 -7.81
CA PHE A 237 -9.34 -6.83 -6.73
C PHE A 237 -8.35 -5.70 -7.07
N HIS A 238 -7.20 -6.03 -7.64
CA HIS A 238 -6.26 -5.02 -8.14
C HIS A 238 -6.90 -4.10 -9.17
N LYS A 239 -7.69 -4.66 -10.10
CA LYS A 239 -8.41 -3.86 -11.09
C LYS A 239 -9.37 -2.87 -10.42
N LYS A 240 -10.12 -3.30 -9.39
CA LYS A 240 -11.01 -2.41 -8.63
C LYS A 240 -10.24 -1.27 -7.97
N ILE A 241 -9.07 -1.53 -7.37
CA ILE A 241 -8.21 -0.50 -6.77
C ILE A 241 -7.78 0.54 -7.84
N LEU A 242 -7.28 0.06 -8.98
CA LEU A 242 -6.79 0.89 -10.09
C LEU A 242 -7.89 1.75 -10.73
N GLU A 243 -9.16 1.45 -10.46
CA GLU A 243 -10.34 2.20 -10.92
C GLU A 243 -10.80 3.28 -9.94
N THR A 244 -10.27 3.29 -8.72
CA THR A 244 -10.64 4.29 -7.73
C THR A 244 -10.03 5.64 -8.05
N GLU A 245 -10.79 6.71 -7.79
CA GLU A 245 -10.31 8.08 -7.95
C GLU A 245 -9.07 8.35 -7.09
N LYS A 246 -9.02 7.82 -5.86
CA LYS A 246 -7.87 7.94 -4.95
C LYS A 246 -6.59 7.37 -5.54
N PHE A 247 -6.64 6.17 -6.13
CA PHE A 247 -5.46 5.59 -6.76
C PHE A 247 -5.06 6.39 -8.00
N VAL A 248 -6.02 6.75 -8.86
CA VAL A 248 -5.76 7.48 -10.12
C VAL A 248 -5.20 8.88 -9.86
N SER A 249 -5.72 9.62 -8.87
CA SER A 249 -5.17 10.93 -8.48
C SER A 249 -3.80 10.80 -7.80
N GLY A 250 -3.48 9.62 -7.29
CA GLY A 250 -2.33 9.42 -6.43
C GLY A 250 -2.53 10.08 -5.06
N ASP A 251 -3.75 10.30 -4.59
CA ASP A 251 -4.08 10.86 -3.27
C ASP A 251 -4.55 9.75 -2.31
N PHE A 252 -3.58 9.02 -1.77
CA PHE A 252 -3.81 7.90 -0.85
C PHE A 252 -2.66 7.71 0.14
N ASN A 253 -2.89 6.90 1.17
CA ASN A 253 -1.91 6.57 2.20
C ASN A 253 -2.00 5.08 2.55
N THR A 254 -1.21 4.62 3.51
CA THR A 254 -1.16 3.19 3.89
C THR A 254 -2.49 2.64 4.41
N ALA A 255 -3.45 3.50 4.83
CA ALA A 255 -4.78 3.08 5.25
C ALA A 255 -5.77 2.88 4.08
N PHE A 256 -5.41 3.27 2.86
CA PHE A 256 -6.30 3.32 1.70
C PHE A 256 -6.97 1.97 1.38
N VAL A 257 -6.21 0.88 1.29
CA VAL A 257 -6.77 -0.43 0.93
C VAL A 257 -7.72 -0.94 2.01
N ALA A 258 -7.39 -0.72 3.29
CA ALA A 258 -8.26 -1.09 4.40
C ALA A 258 -9.60 -0.33 4.34
N GLN A 259 -9.56 0.99 4.14
CA GLN A 259 -10.76 1.81 3.98
C GLN A 259 -11.60 1.40 2.76
N PHE A 260 -10.93 1.05 1.65
CA PHE A 260 -11.59 0.59 0.44
C PHE A 260 -12.38 -0.72 0.69
N LEU A 261 -11.75 -1.69 1.38
CA LEU A 261 -12.40 -2.94 1.74
C LEU A 261 -13.60 -2.74 2.68
N GLU A 262 -13.48 -1.85 3.67
CA GLU A 262 -14.60 -1.50 4.57
C GLU A 262 -15.80 -0.95 3.79
N THR A 263 -15.54 -0.10 2.79
CA THR A 263 -16.59 0.52 1.96
C THR A 263 -17.27 -0.50 1.03
N GLU A 264 -16.50 -1.41 0.42
CA GLU A 264 -17.08 -2.45 -0.45
C GLU A 264 -17.90 -3.47 0.36
N LEU A 265 -17.48 -3.79 1.59
CA LEU A 265 -18.21 -4.69 2.50
C LEU A 265 -19.46 -4.06 3.11
N SER A 266 -19.48 -2.74 3.32
CA SER A 266 -20.63 -2.03 3.88
C SER A 266 -21.76 -1.80 2.87
N GLY A 267 -21.51 -2.01 1.57
CA GLY A 267 -22.51 -1.90 0.52
C GLY A 267 -23.05 -0.48 0.30
N GLU A 268 -22.34 0.55 0.77
CA GLU A 268 -22.77 1.93 0.54
C GLU A 268 -22.72 2.25 -0.96
N PRO A 269 -23.82 2.77 -1.55
CA PRO A 269 -23.86 3.06 -2.97
C PRO A 269 -22.86 4.16 -3.31
N ARG A 270 -21.98 3.88 -4.28
CA ARG A 270 -21.06 4.88 -4.85
C ARG A 270 -21.86 6.11 -5.25
N THR A 271 -21.63 7.23 -4.56
CA THR A 271 -22.14 8.53 -5.00
C THR A 271 -21.48 8.82 -6.34
N ALA A 272 -22.28 8.80 -7.40
CA ALA A 272 -21.79 9.18 -8.72
C ALA A 272 -21.18 10.58 -8.64
N PRO A 273 -20.04 10.85 -9.30
CA PRO A 273 -19.49 12.19 -9.37
C PRO A 273 -20.56 13.13 -9.94
N ASN A 274 -20.72 14.30 -9.32
CA ASN A 274 -21.63 15.35 -9.75
C ASN A 274 -21.23 15.83 -11.16
N LEU A 275 -21.62 15.09 -12.20
CA LEU A 275 -21.66 15.58 -13.56
C LEU A 275 -22.79 16.60 -13.62
N ASN A 276 -22.41 17.87 -13.52
CA ASN A 276 -23.28 19.02 -13.65
C ASN A 276 -23.72 19.13 -15.14
N TRP A 277 -24.60 18.23 -15.58
CA TRP A 277 -25.24 18.34 -16.88
C TRP A 277 -26.20 19.53 -16.84
N ARG A 278 -25.79 20.63 -17.50
CA ARG A 278 -26.68 21.76 -17.74
C ARG A 278 -27.82 21.28 -18.63
N ILE A 279 -29.00 21.08 -18.04
CA ILE A 279 -30.25 20.88 -18.76
C ILE A 279 -30.49 22.12 -19.66
N PRO A 280 -30.68 21.98 -20.98
CA PRO A 280 -31.13 23.09 -21.80
C PRO A 280 -32.51 23.53 -21.31
N ARG A 281 -32.67 24.85 -21.09
CA ARG A 281 -33.94 25.47 -20.69
C ARG A 281 -35.06 25.03 -21.63
N THR A 282 -35.98 24.21 -21.14
CA THR A 282 -37.26 23.98 -21.81
C THR A 282 -38.11 25.23 -21.73
N VAL A 283 -38.56 25.64 -22.91
CA VAL A 283 -39.51 26.71 -23.19
C VAL A 283 -40.78 26.52 -22.36
N THR A 284 -41.19 27.59 -21.68
CA THR A 284 -42.43 27.71 -20.91
C THR A 284 -43.66 27.47 -21.78
N GLY A 285 -44.47 26.48 -21.41
CA GLY A 285 -45.86 26.31 -21.85
C GLY A 285 -46.74 26.09 -20.62
N ALA A 286 -47.62 27.06 -20.35
CA ALA A 286 -48.53 27.06 -19.20
C ALA A 286 -49.71 26.09 -19.42
N ALA A 287 -50.11 25.37 -18.37
CA ALA A 287 -51.45 24.84 -18.22
C ALA A 287 -51.79 24.73 -16.71
N ASP A 288 -52.89 25.37 -16.36
CA ASP A 288 -53.47 25.53 -15.03
C ASP A 288 -53.92 24.21 -14.37
N CYS A 289 -53.84 24.14 -13.04
CA CYS A 289 -54.86 23.48 -12.21
C CYS A 289 -54.72 23.86 -10.71
N SER A 290 -55.87 24.14 -10.12
CA SER A 290 -56.14 24.87 -8.86
C SER A 290 -55.92 24.07 -7.56
N PRO A 291 -55.85 24.72 -6.38
CA PRO A 291 -55.39 24.13 -5.12
C PRO A 291 -56.53 23.52 -4.28
N GLY A 292 -56.28 22.36 -3.67
CA GLY A 292 -57.13 21.85 -2.60
C GLY A 292 -56.89 20.39 -2.23
N SER A 293 -56.10 20.13 -1.18
CA SER A 293 -56.55 19.32 -0.03
C SER A 293 -55.44 19.20 1.02
N THR A 294 -55.75 19.72 2.19
CA THR A 294 -55.05 19.57 3.47
C THR A 294 -55.24 18.16 4.05
N ARG A 295 -54.17 17.50 4.51
CA ARG A 295 -54.24 16.40 5.49
C ARG A 295 -52.94 16.21 6.28
N GLN A 296 -53.00 16.62 7.55
CA GLN A 296 -52.34 16.06 8.74
C GLN A 296 -53.34 16.28 9.91
N PRO A 297 -53.27 15.63 11.09
CA PRO A 297 -52.13 14.94 11.70
C PRO A 297 -52.49 13.62 12.44
N ARG A 298 -51.50 12.92 13.06
CA ARG A 298 -51.50 12.64 14.53
C ARG A 298 -50.33 11.75 15.01
N ARG A 299 -49.64 12.31 16.03
CA ARG A 299 -48.98 11.73 17.24
C ARG A 299 -47.79 10.76 17.02
N ALA A 300 -46.56 11.04 17.47
CA ALA A 300 -46.05 11.49 18.78
C ALA A 300 -46.30 10.48 19.92
N ALA A 301 -45.26 9.71 20.24
CA ALA A 301 -45.06 9.01 21.51
C ALA A 301 -43.60 9.22 21.96
N GLN A 302 -43.45 9.43 23.26
CA GLN A 302 -42.28 9.94 23.96
C GLN A 302 -41.79 8.88 24.97
N LEU A 303 -40.47 8.87 25.26
CA LEU A 303 -39.80 8.44 26.51
C LEU A 303 -39.71 6.90 26.75
N SER A 304 -38.59 6.27 27.14
CA SER A 304 -37.43 6.73 27.91
C SER A 304 -36.25 5.71 28.00
N ARG A 305 -35.05 6.27 28.29
CA ARG A 305 -33.97 5.83 29.20
C ARG A 305 -32.79 4.94 28.74
N LEU A 306 -31.62 5.38 29.23
CA LEU A 306 -30.23 4.85 29.21
C LEU A 306 -29.49 5.07 27.89
N GLY A 307 -28.62 6.07 27.69
CA GLY A 307 -27.83 6.87 28.64
C GLY A 307 -26.40 6.35 28.73
N CYS A 308 -25.55 6.68 27.73
CA CYS A 308 -24.12 6.89 27.86
C CYS A 308 -23.54 7.37 26.51
N LEU A 309 -23.48 8.68 26.35
CA LEU A 309 -22.60 9.36 25.38
C LEU A 309 -21.29 9.63 26.11
N TRP A 310 -20.16 9.29 25.50
CA TRP A 310 -18.85 9.75 25.94
C TRP A 310 -18.17 10.41 24.74
N GLU A 311 -18.23 11.74 24.71
CA GLU A 311 -17.28 12.61 24.01
C GLU A 311 -16.25 13.08 25.04
N PRO A 312 -14.94 13.04 24.77
CA PRO A 312 -13.98 13.77 25.56
C PRO A 312 -13.89 15.22 25.06
N GLU A 313 -14.49 16.16 25.79
CA GLU A 313 -14.14 17.58 25.76
C GLU A 313 -12.72 17.75 26.33
N LEU A 314 -11.74 18.06 25.48
CA LEU A 314 -10.45 18.61 25.90
C LEU A 314 -10.60 20.12 26.11
N ARG A 315 -10.72 20.56 27.37
CA ARG A 315 -10.58 21.97 27.75
C ARG A 315 -9.12 22.27 28.04
N CYS A 316 -8.56 23.20 27.26
CA CYS A 316 -7.24 23.79 27.49
C CYS A 316 -7.41 24.95 28.50
N THR A 317 -6.85 24.82 29.70
CA THR A 317 -6.74 25.94 30.65
C THR A 317 -5.27 26.29 30.86
N HIS A 318 -4.95 27.54 30.51
CA HIS A 318 -3.74 28.31 30.75
C HIS A 318 -2.55 28.17 29.79
N TYR A 319 -2.25 29.32 29.19
CA TYR A 319 -1.13 29.69 28.36
C TYR A 319 -0.22 30.57 29.23
N GLU A 320 1.01 30.15 29.49
CA GLU A 320 2.03 31.01 30.09
C GLU A 320 3.37 30.82 29.37
N SER A 321 4.04 31.95 29.15
CA SER A 321 5.12 32.15 28.20
C SER A 321 6.51 31.96 28.80
N SER A 322 7.35 31.19 28.08
CA SER A 322 8.84 31.22 28.08
C SER A 322 9.59 30.32 29.10
N PRO A 323 10.86 29.97 28.84
CA PRO A 323 11.29 28.58 28.74
C PRO A 323 12.26 28.16 29.84
N SER A 324 11.98 27.03 30.49
CA SER A 324 12.99 26.03 30.92
C SER A 324 12.34 25.05 31.91
N LYS A 325 12.47 23.75 31.58
CA LYS A 325 12.09 22.58 32.40
C LYS A 325 10.59 22.33 32.56
N VAL A 326 10.09 21.34 31.83
CA VAL A 326 8.84 20.63 32.17
C VAL A 326 9.24 19.24 32.70
N SER A 327 8.96 18.99 33.97
CA SER A 327 9.00 17.65 34.56
C SER A 327 7.61 17.02 34.46
N LEU A 328 7.48 15.91 33.74
CA LEU A 328 6.25 15.11 33.71
C LEU A 328 6.34 14.02 34.77
N THR A 329 5.51 14.12 35.80
CA THR A 329 5.27 13.05 36.78
C THR A 329 4.04 12.28 36.32
N LEU A 330 4.21 11.05 35.82
CA LEU A 330 3.09 10.14 35.54
C LEU A 330 2.71 9.40 36.83
N SER A 331 1.50 9.60 37.33
CA SER A 331 0.89 8.71 38.32
C SER A 331 0.14 7.57 37.61
N MET A 332 0.72 6.37 37.63
CA MET A 332 0.02 5.15 37.21
C MET A 332 -0.93 4.72 38.32
N THR A 333 -2.24 4.76 38.05
CA THR A 333 -3.25 4.13 38.91
C THR A 333 -3.55 2.74 38.35
N TRP A 334 -3.20 1.70 39.10
CA TRP A 334 -3.46 0.31 38.74
C TRP A 334 -4.95 -0.02 38.87
N ILE A 335 -5.60 -0.43 37.79
CA ILE A 335 -6.90 -1.11 37.84
C ILE A 335 -6.64 -2.60 37.63
N THR A 336 -6.64 -3.35 38.72
CA THR A 336 -6.55 -4.81 38.72
C THR A 336 -7.87 -5.39 38.22
N THR A 337 -7.83 -6.14 37.11
CA THR A 337 -8.93 -7.02 36.73
C THR A 337 -8.57 -8.43 37.18
N SER A 338 -9.42 -9.00 38.04
CA SER A 338 -9.24 -10.30 38.69
C SER A 338 -9.41 -11.44 37.69
N TYR A 339 -8.33 -12.19 37.47
CA TYR A 339 -8.36 -13.48 36.78
C TYR A 339 -8.64 -14.59 37.79
N ARG A 340 -9.69 -15.38 37.58
CA ARG A 340 -9.95 -16.60 38.37
C ARG A 340 -9.19 -17.77 37.76
N PRO A 341 -8.40 -18.55 38.53
CA PRO A 341 -7.78 -19.77 38.05
C PRO A 341 -8.80 -20.93 38.03
N ILE A 342 -8.79 -21.72 36.97
CA ILE A 342 -9.38 -23.06 36.94
C ILE A 342 -8.23 -24.05 37.14
N ASP A 343 -8.31 -24.78 38.25
CA ASP A 343 -7.42 -25.89 38.61
C ASP A 343 -7.76 -27.19 37.87
N ARG A 344 -6.72 -28.05 37.79
CA ARG A 344 -6.66 -29.50 37.48
C ARG A 344 -6.51 -29.86 35.98
N TYR A 345 -5.62 -30.77 35.56
CA TYR A 345 -5.11 -31.98 36.21
C TYR A 345 -3.62 -32.24 35.89
N HIS A 346 -2.88 -32.75 36.89
CA HIS A 346 -1.74 -33.66 36.72
C HIS A 346 -2.28 -35.08 36.51
N ASP A 347 -1.72 -35.84 35.57
CA ASP A 347 -1.12 -37.17 35.79
C ASP A 347 -0.98 -37.98 34.47
N PHE A 348 0.26 -38.49 34.28
CA PHE A 348 0.79 -39.48 33.32
C PHE A 348 0.94 -39.14 31.83
#